data_AF-A0A356P6P6-F1
#
_entry.id   AF-A0A356P6P6-F1
#
_cell.length_a   1.000
_cell.length_b   1.000
_cell.length_c   1.000
_cell.angle_alpha   90.00
_cell.angle_beta   90.00
_cell.angle_gamma   90.00
#
_symmetry.space_group_name_H-M   'P 1'
#
loop_
_entity.id
_entity.type
_entity.pdbx_description
1 polymer ?
#
loop_
_entity_poly.entity_id
_entity_poly.type
_entity_poly.pdbx_seq_one_letter_code
_entity_poly.pdbx_strand_id
1 'polypeptide(L)'
;MPWIEIELSPRVEWNEECLEDWSLALGAFLTERGTGVEPLIKMLPGYNVVQLGEAGIGELTLSGSERLVILDGLSLKGNVECDFARFVVRFARQMGAVGVCVSNPSSQERRFWRKLGGVIQPDPVPLKEPIRRENVAIKQLSKYSLLVTYETEPVLCLEPIRCNTHASGLISLAQRRLEKRYSGTPLGFASRMAVHCPWNICREQWDDLLSFSRLQAFDLLEDLVKTSEFES
;
A
#
# COMPACT_ATOMS: atom_id res chain seq x y z
N MET A 1 -2.27 -10.40 -12.72
CA MET A 1 -1.97 -11.53 -11.83
C MET A 1 -3.20 -11.74 -10.97
N PRO A 2 -3.82 -12.93 -11.01
CA PRO A 2 -5.09 -13.12 -10.33
C PRO A 2 -4.80 -13.06 -8.85
N TRP A 3 -5.55 -12.24 -8.15
CA TRP A 3 -5.43 -12.04 -6.72
C TRP A 3 -6.82 -12.09 -6.09
N ILE A 4 -6.86 -12.55 -4.85
CA ILE A 4 -8.10 -12.71 -4.09
C ILE A 4 -8.16 -11.62 -3.05
N GLU A 5 -9.30 -10.94 -2.98
CA GLU A 5 -9.56 -9.93 -1.98
C GLU A 5 -10.62 -10.42 -1.00
N ILE A 6 -10.31 -10.31 0.29
CA ILE A 6 -11.29 -10.45 1.37
C ILE A 6 -11.57 -9.05 1.87
N GLU A 7 -12.75 -8.53 1.55
CA GLU A 7 -13.23 -7.28 2.13
C GLU A 7 -13.46 -7.47 3.64
N LEU A 8 -12.99 -6.52 4.43
CA LEU A 8 -13.12 -6.54 5.88
C LEU A 8 -13.97 -5.36 6.34
N SER A 9 -14.85 -5.63 7.30
CA SER A 9 -15.49 -4.58 8.09
C SER A 9 -14.61 -4.28 9.32
N PRO A 10 -13.81 -3.20 9.30
CA PRO A 10 -12.88 -2.88 10.39
C PRO A 10 -13.61 -2.67 11.71
N ARG A 11 -13.00 -3.08 12.82
CA ARG A 11 -13.58 -2.92 14.18
C ARG A 11 -13.11 -1.66 14.89
N VAL A 12 -12.03 -1.07 14.42
CA VAL A 12 -11.37 0.11 14.96
C VAL A 12 -10.91 0.97 13.79
N GLU A 13 -10.59 2.23 14.07
CA GLU A 13 -9.89 3.08 13.10
C GLU A 13 -8.48 2.55 12.85
N TRP A 14 -8.02 2.69 11.61
CA TRP A 14 -6.70 2.25 11.22
C TRP A 14 -5.64 3.19 11.80
N ASN A 15 -4.83 2.65 12.71
CA ASN A 15 -3.75 3.41 13.30
C ASN A 15 -2.44 3.17 12.53
N GLU A 16 -2.16 4.04 11.55
CA GLU A 16 -0.92 4.01 10.76
C GLU A 16 0.35 4.11 11.63
N GLU A 17 0.27 4.77 12.79
CA GLU A 17 1.42 4.99 13.68
C GLU A 17 1.86 3.71 14.40
N CYS A 18 0.99 2.69 14.47
CA CYS A 18 1.30 1.39 15.06
C CYS A 18 1.71 0.32 14.02
N LEU A 19 1.93 0.67 12.75
CA LEU A 19 2.31 -0.31 11.71
C LEU A 19 3.59 -1.08 12.04
N GLU A 20 4.52 -0.46 12.76
CA GLU A 20 5.74 -1.12 13.25
C GLU A 20 5.39 -2.18 14.30
N ASP A 21 4.60 -1.83 15.32
CA ASP A 21 4.12 -2.75 16.35
C ASP A 21 3.37 -3.95 15.74
N TRP A 22 2.60 -3.71 14.68
CA TRP A 22 1.85 -4.78 14.00
C TRP A 22 2.77 -5.72 13.25
N SER A 23 3.79 -5.16 12.60
CA SER A 23 4.81 -5.95 11.91
C SER A 23 5.57 -6.83 12.90
N LEU A 24 5.91 -6.28 14.06
CA LEU A 24 6.54 -7.00 15.17
C LEU A 24 5.62 -8.08 15.75
N ALA A 25 4.34 -7.79 15.99
CA ALA A 25 3.37 -8.76 16.52
C ALA A 25 3.11 -9.92 15.55
N LEU A 26 2.99 -9.63 14.26
CA LEU A 26 2.87 -10.65 13.20
C LEU A 26 4.13 -11.50 13.11
N GLY A 27 5.30 -10.88 13.24
CA GLY A 27 6.58 -11.57 13.34
C GLY A 27 6.65 -12.50 14.55
N ALA A 28 6.31 -12.01 15.74
CA ALA A 28 6.33 -12.79 16.98
C ALA A 28 5.38 -14.00 16.93
N PHE A 29 4.19 -13.86 16.33
CA PHE A 29 3.27 -14.98 16.14
C PHE A 29 3.91 -16.14 15.35
N LEU A 30 4.72 -15.83 14.34
CA LEU A 30 5.43 -16.84 13.55
C LEU A 30 6.51 -17.54 14.37
N THR A 31 7.26 -16.78 15.17
CA THR A 31 8.33 -17.31 16.02
C THR A 31 7.77 -18.21 17.13
N GLU A 32 6.71 -17.78 17.83
CA GLU A 32 6.08 -18.53 18.94
C GLU A 32 5.43 -19.85 18.50
N ARG A 33 4.96 -19.94 17.25
CA ARG A 33 4.36 -21.17 16.69
C ARG A 33 5.39 -22.19 16.21
N GLY A 34 6.67 -22.02 16.57
CA GLY A 34 7.70 -23.03 16.38
C GLY A 34 8.29 -23.07 14.98
N THR A 35 8.17 -21.99 14.20
CA THR A 35 8.90 -21.89 12.93
C THR A 35 10.40 -21.67 13.14
N GLY A 36 10.82 -21.25 14.33
CA GLY A 36 12.24 -21.02 14.68
C GLY A 36 12.87 -19.81 13.97
N VAL A 37 12.06 -18.99 13.30
CA VAL A 37 12.52 -17.94 12.40
C VAL A 37 12.46 -16.57 13.08
N GLU A 38 13.54 -15.80 12.94
CA GLU A 38 13.52 -14.37 13.21
C GLU A 38 12.89 -13.64 12.01
N PRO A 39 11.75 -12.94 12.18
CA PRO A 39 11.07 -12.23 11.10
C PRO A 39 11.94 -11.06 10.61
N LEU A 40 12.27 -11.02 9.32
CA LEU A 40 12.89 -9.84 8.72
C LEU A 40 11.81 -8.81 8.38
N ILE A 41 11.86 -7.67 9.06
CA ILE A 41 10.95 -6.56 8.84
C ILE A 41 11.68 -5.46 8.06
N LYS A 42 11.13 -5.09 6.91
CA LYS A 42 11.62 -3.98 6.08
C LYS A 42 10.57 -2.87 6.05
N MET A 43 10.93 -1.71 6.59
CA MET A 43 10.08 -0.52 6.59
C MET A 43 10.33 0.32 5.33
N LEU A 44 9.26 0.66 4.62
CA LEU A 44 9.30 1.49 3.41
C LEU A 44 8.24 2.60 3.53
N PRO A 45 8.37 3.70 2.76
CA PRO A 45 7.36 4.76 2.78
C PRO A 45 5.98 4.21 2.43
N GLY A 46 5.04 4.32 3.37
CA GLY A 46 3.64 3.88 3.26
C GLY A 46 3.39 2.38 3.42
N TYR A 47 4.41 1.56 3.65
CA TYR A 47 4.20 0.13 3.91
C TYR A 47 5.35 -0.56 4.63
N ASN A 48 5.02 -1.59 5.40
CA ASN A 48 5.99 -2.49 6.02
C ASN A 48 5.90 -3.87 5.36
N VAL A 49 7.05 -4.50 5.18
CA VAL A 49 7.18 -5.84 4.62
C VAL A 49 7.72 -6.76 5.70
N VAL A 50 7.02 -7.86 5.97
CA VAL A 50 7.41 -8.92 6.89
C VAL A 50 7.68 -10.19 6.09
N GLN A 51 8.92 -10.68 6.10
CA GLN A 51 9.26 -11.95 5.46
C GLN A 51 8.79 -13.14 6.32
N LEU A 52 8.15 -14.11 5.67
CA LEU A 52 7.61 -15.31 6.33
C LEU A 52 8.58 -16.49 6.14
N GLY A 53 9.35 -16.86 7.18
CA GLY A 53 10.21 -18.05 7.20
C GLY A 53 11.63 -17.88 6.61
N GLU A 54 12.55 -18.81 6.91
CA GLU A 54 14.00 -18.77 6.52
C GLU A 54 14.25 -18.78 5.00
N ALA A 55 13.27 -19.23 4.20
CA ALA A 55 13.37 -19.30 2.75
C ALA A 55 12.42 -18.34 2.01
N GLY A 56 11.76 -17.41 2.72
CA GLY A 56 10.74 -16.55 2.12
C GLY A 56 9.55 -17.35 1.59
N ILE A 57 8.98 -18.22 2.42
CA ILE A 57 7.79 -19.03 2.10
C ILE A 57 6.59 -18.14 1.73
N GLY A 58 6.65 -16.87 2.12
CA GLY A 58 5.85 -15.79 1.58
C GLY A 58 6.30 -14.44 2.10
N GLU A 59 5.61 -13.40 1.70
CA GLU A 59 5.76 -12.03 2.15
C GLU A 59 4.41 -11.51 2.65
N LEU A 60 4.42 -10.77 3.76
CA LEU A 60 3.27 -10.03 4.25
C LEU A 60 3.58 -8.54 4.16
N THR A 61 2.84 -7.82 3.33
CA THR A 61 2.93 -6.38 3.21
C THR A 61 1.77 -5.72 3.95
N LEU A 62 2.08 -4.83 4.90
CA LEU A 62 1.11 -3.95 5.54
C LEU A 62 1.09 -2.62 4.78
N SER A 63 0.09 -2.43 3.93
CA SER A 63 -0.13 -1.17 3.19
C SER A 63 -0.82 -0.16 4.10
N GLY A 64 -0.03 0.80 4.61
CA GLY A 64 -0.52 1.84 5.51
C GLY A 64 -1.59 2.69 4.86
N SER A 65 -1.30 3.22 3.67
CA SER A 65 -2.17 4.19 3.01
C SER A 65 -3.46 3.62 2.44
N GLU A 66 -3.43 2.40 1.90
CA GLU A 66 -4.67 1.76 1.43
C GLU A 66 -5.39 0.99 2.54
N ARG A 67 -4.76 0.85 3.72
CA ARG A 67 -5.28 0.11 4.86
C ARG A 67 -5.51 -1.37 4.55
N LEU A 68 -4.58 -1.96 3.82
CA LEU A 68 -4.66 -3.32 3.29
C LEU A 68 -3.53 -4.19 3.82
N VAL A 69 -3.82 -5.48 4.01
CA VAL A 69 -2.78 -6.49 4.27
C VAL A 69 -2.66 -7.34 3.02
N ILE A 70 -1.47 -7.42 2.44
CA ILE A 70 -1.18 -8.19 1.23
C ILE A 70 -0.34 -9.40 1.62
N LEU A 71 -0.81 -10.59 1.27
CA LEU A 71 -0.08 -11.84 1.42
C LEU A 71 0.39 -12.30 0.05
N ASP A 72 1.70 -12.31 -0.16
CA ASP A 72 2.34 -12.82 -1.36
C ASP A 72 3.09 -14.12 -1.10
N GLY A 73 3.09 -15.03 -2.07
CA GLY A 73 3.87 -16.26 -2.05
C GLY A 73 3.49 -17.34 -1.02
N LEU A 74 2.62 -17.05 -0.04
CA LEU A 74 2.27 -17.99 1.03
C LEU A 74 1.64 -19.30 0.50
N SER A 75 2.42 -20.38 0.51
CA SER A 75 1.94 -21.70 0.09
C SER A 75 1.19 -22.44 1.21
N LEU A 76 -0.10 -22.73 1.01
CA LEU A 76 -0.94 -23.38 2.02
C LEU A 76 -0.81 -24.92 2.00
N LYS A 77 0.39 -25.44 2.27
CA LYS A 77 0.69 -26.89 2.21
C LYS A 77 0.36 -27.65 3.50
N GLY A 78 0.20 -26.96 4.63
CA GLY A 78 -0.05 -27.58 5.95
C GLY A 78 -1.06 -26.83 6.82
N ASN A 79 -1.29 -27.36 8.02
CA ASN A 79 -2.22 -26.78 8.99
C ASN A 79 -1.72 -25.45 9.55
N VAL A 80 -0.41 -25.31 9.73
CA VAL A 80 0.21 -24.09 10.30
C VAL A 80 0.00 -22.90 9.39
N GLU A 81 0.21 -23.06 8.08
CA GLU A 81 0.02 -22.01 7.08
C GLU A 81 -1.45 -21.62 6.95
N CYS A 82 -2.36 -22.62 7.02
CA CYS A 82 -3.80 -22.36 7.06
C CYS A 82 -4.22 -21.59 8.31
N ASP A 83 -3.66 -21.92 9.47
CA ASP A 83 -3.96 -21.22 10.73
C ASP A 83 -3.36 -19.83 10.77
N PHE A 84 -2.16 -19.64 10.21
CA PHE A 84 -1.56 -18.34 10.00
C PHE A 84 -2.42 -17.47 9.09
N ALA A 85 -2.87 -17.96 7.93
CA ALA A 85 -3.76 -17.23 7.03
C ALA A 85 -5.06 -16.79 7.73
N ARG A 86 -5.69 -17.68 8.51
CA ARG A 86 -6.88 -17.34 9.33
C ARG A 86 -6.56 -16.32 10.42
N PHE A 87 -5.38 -16.39 11.01
CA PHE A 87 -4.92 -15.42 11.99
C PHE A 87 -4.74 -14.04 11.35
N VAL A 88 -4.04 -13.94 10.21
CA VAL A 88 -3.82 -12.68 9.49
C VAL A 88 -5.15 -12.00 9.17
N VAL A 89 -6.14 -12.73 8.64
CA VAL A 89 -7.46 -12.16 8.33
C VAL A 89 -8.15 -11.59 9.58
N ARG A 90 -8.08 -12.31 10.72
CA ARG A 90 -8.66 -11.84 11.98
C ARG A 90 -7.89 -10.64 12.54
N PHE A 91 -6.57 -10.70 12.51
CA PHE A 91 -5.68 -9.65 12.99
C PHE A 91 -5.89 -8.37 12.18
N ALA A 92 -5.83 -8.44 10.85
CA ALA A 92 -6.06 -7.31 9.95
C ALA A 92 -7.38 -6.59 10.27
N ARG A 93 -8.46 -7.34 10.46
CA ARG A 93 -9.77 -6.77 10.83
C ARG A 93 -9.76 -6.09 12.20
N GLN A 94 -9.05 -6.66 13.18
CA GLN A 94 -8.91 -6.10 14.52
C GLN A 94 -8.06 -4.83 14.52
N MET A 95 -7.12 -4.70 13.59
CA MET A 95 -6.24 -3.55 13.46
C MET A 95 -6.82 -2.45 12.55
N GLY A 96 -8.02 -2.64 12.02
CA GLY A 96 -8.73 -1.62 11.23
C GLY A 96 -8.46 -1.68 9.72
N ALA A 97 -7.87 -2.77 9.21
CA ALA A 97 -7.72 -3.00 7.77
C ALA A 97 -9.09 -3.05 7.10
N VAL A 98 -9.16 -2.53 5.87
CA VAL A 98 -10.37 -2.60 5.04
C VAL A 98 -10.39 -3.85 4.17
N GLY A 99 -9.26 -4.56 4.05
CA GLY A 99 -9.19 -5.77 3.24
C GLY A 99 -7.89 -6.55 3.42
N VAL A 100 -7.94 -7.82 2.99
CA VAL A 100 -6.77 -8.67 2.83
C VAL A 100 -6.68 -9.10 1.37
N CYS A 101 -5.54 -8.84 0.73
CA CYS A 101 -5.26 -9.24 -0.64
C CYS A 101 -4.31 -10.44 -0.64
N VAL A 102 -4.54 -11.40 -1.54
CA VAL A 102 -3.68 -12.57 -1.72
C VAL A 102 -3.28 -12.67 -3.17
N SER A 103 -2.00 -12.53 -3.48
CA SER A 103 -1.48 -12.62 -4.84
C SER A 103 -1.21 -14.06 -5.26
N ASN A 104 -1.48 -14.35 -6.54
CA ASN A 104 -1.14 -15.60 -7.21
C ASN A 104 -1.54 -16.91 -6.49
N PRO A 105 -2.75 -17.02 -5.89
CA PRO A 105 -3.15 -18.26 -5.24
C PRO A 105 -3.31 -19.39 -6.26
N SER A 106 -2.70 -20.54 -5.96
CA SER A 106 -2.88 -21.78 -6.72
C SER A 106 -4.34 -22.20 -6.74
N SER A 107 -4.73 -23.03 -7.71
CA SER A 107 -6.11 -23.52 -7.84
C SER A 107 -6.65 -24.19 -6.57
N GLN A 108 -5.77 -24.84 -5.79
CA GLN A 108 -6.13 -25.47 -4.52
C GLN A 108 -6.35 -24.43 -3.41
N GLU A 109 -5.51 -23.39 -3.35
CA GLU A 109 -5.62 -22.28 -2.39
C GLU A 109 -6.85 -21.41 -2.64
N ARG A 110 -7.26 -21.23 -3.91
CA ARG A 110 -8.46 -20.44 -4.25
C ARG A 110 -9.71 -20.93 -3.50
N ARG A 111 -9.85 -22.25 -3.31
CA ARG A 111 -10.99 -22.81 -2.55
C ARG A 111 -10.91 -22.45 -1.07
N PHE A 112 -9.71 -22.44 -0.49
CA PHE A 112 -9.50 -22.02 0.89
C PHE A 112 -9.85 -20.54 1.07
N TRP A 113 -9.31 -19.66 0.23
CA TRP A 113 -9.54 -18.22 0.34
C TRP A 113 -11.00 -17.83 0.12
N ARG A 114 -11.69 -18.46 -0.84
CA ARG A 114 -13.15 -18.28 -1.01
C ARG A 114 -13.95 -18.68 0.22
N LYS A 115 -13.56 -19.73 0.94
CA LYS A 115 -14.22 -20.12 2.20
C LYS A 115 -14.03 -19.09 3.31
N LEU A 116 -12.98 -18.27 3.23
CA LEU A 116 -12.76 -17.13 4.14
C LEU A 116 -13.45 -15.84 3.65
N GLY A 117 -14.26 -15.91 2.59
CA GLY A 117 -14.96 -14.75 2.02
C GLY A 117 -14.23 -14.09 0.86
N GLY A 118 -13.14 -14.68 0.36
CA GLY A 118 -12.34 -14.09 -0.71
C GLY A 118 -13.04 -14.10 -2.06
N VAL A 119 -13.03 -12.95 -2.73
CA VAL A 119 -13.51 -12.74 -4.10
C VAL A 119 -12.32 -12.67 -5.04
N ILE A 120 -12.40 -13.36 -6.18
CA ILE A 120 -11.37 -13.26 -7.22
C ILE A 120 -11.59 -11.95 -7.96
N GLN A 121 -10.56 -11.11 -7.96
CA GLN A 121 -10.56 -9.87 -8.73
C GLN A 121 -10.07 -10.13 -10.15
N PRO A 122 -10.52 -9.33 -11.13
CA PRO A 122 -10.07 -9.44 -12.51
C PRO A 122 -8.56 -9.16 -12.62
N ASP A 123 -7.92 -9.80 -13.59
CA ASP A 123 -6.54 -9.52 -13.92
C ASP A 123 -6.38 -8.11 -14.50
N PRO A 124 -5.34 -7.35 -14.10
CA PRO A 124 -5.03 -6.08 -14.73
C PRO A 124 -4.71 -6.28 -16.21
N VAL A 125 -5.21 -5.38 -17.03
CA VAL A 125 -5.04 -5.41 -18.50
C VAL A 125 -4.03 -4.36 -18.95
N PRO A 126 -3.29 -4.55 -20.05
CA PRO A 126 -2.39 -3.52 -20.54
C PRO A 126 -3.14 -2.23 -20.91
N LEU A 127 -2.68 -1.08 -20.40
CA LEU A 127 -3.14 0.22 -20.88
C LEU A 127 -2.44 0.52 -22.21
N LYS A 128 -3.18 0.45 -23.32
CA LYS A 128 -2.60 0.57 -24.67
C LYS A 128 -2.32 2.00 -25.09
N GLU A 129 -3.03 2.96 -24.52
CA GLU A 129 -2.91 4.36 -24.89
C GLU A 129 -1.83 5.08 -24.06
N PRO A 130 -1.19 6.11 -24.62
CA PRO A 130 -0.40 7.05 -23.84
C PRO A 130 -1.26 7.75 -22.77
N ILE A 131 -0.64 8.12 -21.66
CA ILE A 131 -1.34 8.84 -20.59
C ILE A 131 -1.70 10.23 -21.08
N ARG A 132 -2.98 10.58 -20.97
CA ARG A 132 -3.47 11.94 -21.22
C ARG A 132 -3.58 12.71 -19.92
N ARG A 133 -3.00 13.91 -19.90
CA ARG A 133 -2.93 14.74 -18.69
C ARG A 133 -4.30 15.06 -18.11
N GLU A 134 -5.28 15.34 -18.95
CA GLU A 134 -6.65 15.68 -18.57
C GLU A 134 -7.39 14.54 -17.86
N ASN A 135 -6.94 13.30 -18.03
CA ASN A 135 -7.53 12.12 -17.39
C ASN A 135 -6.83 11.78 -16.06
N VAL A 136 -5.72 12.45 -15.74
CA VAL A 136 -4.99 12.27 -14.47
C VAL A 136 -5.58 13.20 -13.42
N ALA A 137 -6.02 12.61 -12.32
CA ALA A 137 -6.47 13.36 -11.14
C ALA A 137 -5.79 12.83 -9.88
N ILE A 138 -5.76 13.65 -8.84
CA ILE A 138 -5.22 13.29 -7.53
C ILE A 138 -6.23 13.58 -6.44
N LYS A 139 -6.29 12.71 -5.44
CA LYS A 139 -7.13 12.88 -4.26
C LYS A 139 -6.44 12.37 -3.00
N GLN A 140 -6.94 12.77 -1.84
CA GLN A 140 -6.47 12.23 -0.57
C GLN A 140 -6.89 10.76 -0.46
N LEU A 141 -5.96 9.91 -0.01
CA LEU A 141 -6.22 8.50 0.24
C LEU A 141 -6.42 8.23 1.73
N SER A 142 -5.41 8.58 2.54
CA SER A 142 -5.42 8.46 4.00
C SER A 142 -4.43 9.47 4.57
N LYS A 143 -4.78 10.18 5.65
CA LYS A 143 -3.94 11.21 6.30
C LYS A 143 -3.25 12.12 5.26
N TYR A 144 -1.94 11.93 5.02
CA TYR A 144 -1.16 12.69 4.02
C TYR A 144 -0.84 11.90 2.74
N SER A 145 -1.17 10.61 2.69
CA SER A 145 -1.03 9.76 1.52
C SER A 145 -2.05 10.14 0.46
N LEU A 146 -1.61 10.15 -0.79
CA LEU A 146 -2.43 10.57 -1.93
C LEU A 146 -2.64 9.41 -2.90
N LEU A 147 -3.74 9.46 -3.65
CA LEU A 147 -4.07 8.52 -4.71
C LEU A 147 -4.13 9.27 -6.04
N VAL A 148 -3.27 8.87 -6.97
CA VAL A 148 -3.36 9.23 -8.39
C VAL A 148 -4.38 8.30 -9.04
N THR A 149 -5.26 8.91 -9.81
CA THR A 149 -6.26 8.21 -10.61
C THR A 149 -6.09 8.53 -12.09
N TYR A 150 -6.43 7.59 -12.95
CA TYR A 150 -6.53 7.77 -14.39
C TYR A 150 -7.90 7.29 -14.83
N GLU A 151 -8.66 8.13 -15.55
CA GLU A 151 -10.04 7.80 -15.95
C GLU A 151 -10.91 7.35 -14.75
N THR A 152 -10.73 8.03 -13.60
CA THR A 152 -11.39 7.77 -12.30
C THR A 152 -10.95 6.51 -11.54
N GLU A 153 -10.19 5.61 -12.16
CA GLU A 153 -9.70 4.39 -11.53
C GLU A 153 -8.40 4.65 -10.74
N PRO A 154 -8.14 3.94 -9.64
CA PRO A 154 -6.92 4.07 -8.85
C PRO A 154 -5.70 3.60 -9.64
N VAL A 155 -4.59 4.32 -9.55
CA VAL A 155 -3.36 3.97 -10.28
C VAL A 155 -2.13 3.95 -9.41
N LEU A 156 -1.76 5.09 -8.80
CA LEU A 156 -0.55 5.19 -7.96
C LEU A 156 -0.90 5.70 -6.57
N CYS A 157 -0.35 5.07 -5.55
CA CYS A 157 -0.30 5.65 -4.21
C CYS A 157 0.97 6.48 -4.07
N LEU A 158 0.84 7.68 -3.49
CA LEU A 158 1.94 8.60 -3.24
C LEU A 158 2.09 8.87 -1.75
N GLU A 159 3.29 8.64 -1.25
CA GLU A 159 3.66 8.88 0.14
C GLU A 159 4.64 10.04 0.23
N PRO A 160 4.33 11.09 1.00
CA PRO A 160 5.26 12.20 1.16
C PRO A 160 6.54 11.73 1.87
N ILE A 161 7.69 12.04 1.28
CA ILE A 161 9.01 11.70 1.81
C ILE A 161 9.93 12.92 1.82
N ARG A 162 10.93 12.87 2.70
CA ARG A 162 12.08 13.78 2.63
C ARG A 162 13.07 13.25 1.60
N CYS A 163 13.59 14.15 0.80
CA CYS A 163 14.54 13.84 -0.26
C CYS A 163 15.87 14.55 -0.01
N ASN A 164 16.95 13.96 -0.52
CA ASN A 164 18.26 14.61 -0.51
C ASN A 164 18.36 15.71 -1.57
N THR A 165 17.55 15.63 -2.64
CA THR A 165 17.52 16.58 -3.76
C THR A 165 16.10 16.70 -4.31
N HIS A 166 15.80 17.81 -5.01
CA HIS A 166 14.54 17.91 -5.75
C HIS A 166 14.58 17.04 -7.00
N ALA A 167 13.43 16.43 -7.33
CA ALA A 167 13.23 15.87 -8.66
C ALA A 167 13.30 16.98 -9.72
N SER A 168 13.88 16.67 -10.88
CA SER A 168 13.97 17.58 -12.02
C SER A 168 12.60 18.10 -12.45
N GLY A 169 12.55 19.30 -13.03
CA GLY A 169 11.31 19.94 -13.48
C GLY A 169 10.84 21.08 -12.58
N LEU A 170 9.59 21.48 -12.76
CA LEU A 170 9.00 22.62 -12.07
C LEU A 170 8.77 22.31 -10.58
N ILE A 171 9.12 23.27 -9.73
CA ILE A 171 8.85 23.24 -8.29
C ILE A 171 7.67 24.18 -8.05
N SER A 172 6.58 23.65 -7.48
CA SER A 172 5.41 24.48 -7.16
C SER A 172 5.68 25.40 -5.96
N LEU A 173 4.92 26.49 -5.85
CA LEU A 173 4.97 27.35 -4.66
C LEU A 173 4.50 26.60 -3.42
N ALA A 174 3.51 25.71 -3.54
CA ALA A 174 3.06 24.84 -2.45
C ALA A 174 4.20 23.95 -1.94
N GLN A 175 4.96 23.32 -2.85
CA GLN A 175 6.15 22.55 -2.50
C GLN A 175 7.15 23.40 -1.70
N ARG A 176 7.49 24.60 -2.18
CA ARG A 176 8.43 25.50 -1.47
C ARG A 176 7.95 25.90 -0.08
N ARG A 177 6.64 26.13 0.10
CA ARG A 177 6.05 26.49 1.41
C ARG A 177 6.12 25.32 2.38
N LEU A 178 5.75 24.13 1.91
CA LEU A 178 5.91 22.89 2.67
C LEU A 178 7.37 22.65 3.07
N GLU A 179 8.31 22.78 2.13
CA GLU A 179 9.74 22.61 2.42
C GLU A 179 10.22 23.64 3.45
N LYS A 180 9.85 24.92 3.32
CA LYS A 180 10.18 25.95 4.30
C LYS A 180 9.65 25.61 5.70
N ARG A 181 8.47 25.00 5.78
CA ARG A 181 7.88 24.51 7.03
C ARG A 181 8.71 23.40 7.67
N TYR A 182 9.27 22.50 6.86
CA TYR A 182 10.11 21.39 7.31
C TYR A 182 11.61 21.69 7.15
N SER A 183 12.03 22.85 7.66
CA SER A 183 13.44 23.27 7.75
C SER A 183 14.18 23.40 6.41
N GLY A 184 13.45 23.63 5.32
CA GLY A 184 14.01 23.77 3.97
C GLY A 184 14.43 22.46 3.32
N THR A 185 14.11 21.30 3.92
CA THR A 185 14.47 19.99 3.36
C THR A 185 13.64 19.72 2.10
N PRO A 186 14.25 19.32 0.97
CA PRO A 186 13.51 18.93 -0.23
C PRO A 186 12.47 17.85 0.06
N LEU A 187 11.27 18.02 -0.48
CA LEU A 187 10.19 17.05 -0.38
C LEU A 187 9.93 16.37 -1.72
N GLY A 188 9.46 15.13 -1.65
CA GLY A 188 9.03 14.35 -2.80
C GLY A 188 7.97 13.35 -2.42
N PHE A 189 7.64 12.47 -3.35
CA PHE A 189 6.72 11.37 -3.13
C PHE A 189 7.40 10.05 -3.48
N ALA A 190 7.37 9.09 -2.55
CA ALA A 190 7.54 7.70 -2.92
C ALA A 190 6.26 7.26 -3.64
N SER A 191 6.40 6.61 -4.78
CA SER A 191 5.25 6.12 -5.56
C SER A 191 5.24 4.60 -5.61
N ARG A 192 4.05 4.03 -5.59
CA ARG A 192 3.82 2.61 -5.80
C ARG A 192 2.51 2.40 -6.55
N MET A 193 2.35 1.23 -7.16
CA MET A 193 1.09 0.88 -7.81
C MET A 193 0.03 0.75 -6.74
N ALA A 194 -1.15 1.32 -7.00
CA ALA A 194 -2.33 1.05 -6.22
C ALA A 194 -2.69 -0.43 -6.38
N VAL A 195 -3.09 -1.03 -5.27
CA VAL A 195 -3.46 -2.44 -5.15
C VAL A 195 -4.58 -2.69 -6.17
N HIS A 196 -5.62 -1.87 -6.20
CA HIS A 196 -6.74 -2.03 -7.14
C HIS A 196 -6.52 -1.44 -8.54
N CYS A 197 -5.28 -1.21 -8.97
CA CYS A 197 -5.03 -0.68 -10.32
C CYS A 197 -5.50 -1.69 -11.40
N PRO A 198 -6.41 -1.28 -12.31
CA PRO A 198 -6.93 -2.19 -13.32
C PRO A 198 -5.96 -2.38 -14.50
N TRP A 199 -4.81 -1.69 -14.50
CA TRP A 199 -3.88 -1.69 -15.61
C TRP A 199 -2.49 -2.20 -15.28
N ASN A 200 -1.88 -2.87 -16.27
CA ASN A 200 -0.43 -3.04 -16.31
C ASN A 200 0.18 -1.80 -16.98
N ILE A 201 0.99 -1.08 -16.23
CA ILE A 201 1.53 0.22 -16.62
C ILE A 201 3.02 0.08 -16.85
N CYS A 202 3.49 0.54 -18.01
CA CYS A 202 4.91 0.56 -18.31
C CYS A 202 5.61 1.75 -17.63
N ARG A 203 6.95 1.76 -17.66
CA ARG A 203 7.74 2.83 -17.03
C ARG A 203 7.42 4.22 -17.59
N GLU A 204 7.25 4.35 -18.90
CA GLU A 204 6.96 5.64 -19.55
C GLU A 204 5.61 6.20 -19.06
N GLN A 205 4.58 5.35 -19.02
CA GLN A 205 3.27 5.72 -18.49
C GLN A 205 3.32 6.07 -17.00
N TRP A 206 4.14 5.36 -16.22
CA TRP A 206 4.36 5.68 -14.81
C TRP A 206 4.97 7.07 -14.64
N ASP A 207 6.00 7.39 -15.42
CA ASP A 207 6.68 8.69 -15.39
C ASP A 207 5.72 9.82 -15.81
N ASP A 208 4.86 9.58 -16.81
CA ASP A 208 3.82 10.53 -17.22
C ASP A 208 2.79 10.77 -16.12
N LEU A 209 2.28 9.71 -15.47
CA LEU A 209 1.33 9.81 -14.36
C LEU A 209 1.89 10.68 -13.24
N LEU A 210 3.15 10.43 -12.84
CA LEU A 210 3.82 11.23 -11.80
C LEU A 210 4.04 12.67 -12.23
N SER A 211 4.48 12.89 -13.48
CA SER A 211 4.71 14.23 -14.02
C SER A 211 3.43 15.06 -14.04
N PHE A 212 2.32 14.47 -14.48
CA PHE A 212 1.03 15.13 -14.57
C PHE A 212 0.37 15.37 -13.21
N SER A 213 0.58 14.48 -12.24
CA SER A 213 0.01 14.63 -10.88
C SER A 213 0.83 15.55 -9.97
N ARG A 214 2.13 15.75 -10.22
CA ARG A 214 3.09 16.35 -9.27
C ARG A 214 2.66 17.69 -8.68
N LEU A 215 2.24 18.64 -9.52
CA LEU A 215 1.92 19.99 -9.02
C LEU A 215 0.70 19.95 -8.10
N GLN A 216 -0.37 19.29 -8.56
CA GLN A 216 -1.59 19.12 -7.76
C GLN A 216 -1.34 18.29 -6.49
N ALA A 217 -0.39 17.35 -6.51
CA ALA A 217 -0.01 16.58 -5.32
C ALA A 217 0.52 17.47 -4.19
N PHE A 218 1.38 18.44 -4.52
CA PHE A 218 1.90 19.37 -3.52
C PHE A 218 0.86 20.39 -3.07
N ASP A 219 -0.01 20.85 -3.96
CA ASP A 219 -1.11 21.75 -3.59
C ASP A 219 -2.04 21.05 -2.58
N LEU A 220 -2.45 19.82 -2.89
CA LEU A 220 -3.28 19.02 -2.00
C LEU A 220 -2.59 18.70 -0.67
N LEU A 221 -1.31 18.33 -0.69
CA LEU A 221 -0.54 18.07 0.54
C LEU A 221 -0.43 19.33 1.41
N GLU A 222 -0.27 20.51 0.83
CA GLU A 222 -0.24 21.78 1.57
C GLU A 222 -1.56 22.02 2.31
N ASP A 223 -2.69 21.77 1.64
CA ASP A 223 -4.01 21.94 2.22
C ASP A 223 -4.30 20.91 3.33
N LEU A 224 -3.86 19.67 3.15
CA LEU A 224 -3.98 18.63 4.19
C LEU A 224 -3.18 18.98 5.45
N VAL A 225 -1.93 19.43 5.28
CA VAL A 225 -1.08 19.85 6.41
C VAL A 225 -1.66 21.07 7.13
N LYS A 226 -2.25 22.02 6.41
CA LYS A 226 -2.94 23.16 7.04
C LYS A 226 -4.16 22.70 7.84
N THR A 227 -4.97 21.81 7.25
CA THR A 227 -6.22 21.35 7.87
C THR A 227 -5.96 20.56 9.16
N SER A 228 -4.99 19.64 9.14
CA SER A 228 -4.63 18.85 10.32
C SER A 228 -4.18 19.69 11.53
N GLU A 229 -3.67 20.89 11.28
CA GLU A 229 -3.18 21.78 12.34
C GLU A 229 -4.26 22.66 12.97
N PHE A 230 -5.37 22.84 12.26
CA PHE A 230 -6.54 23.47 12.86
C PHE A 230 -7.31 22.50 13.75
N GLU A 231 -7.11 21.19 13.57
CA GLU A 231 -7.76 20.12 14.32
C GLU A 231 -6.94 19.63 15.55
N SER A 232 -5.67 20.04 15.64
CA SER A 232 -4.73 19.73 16.75
C SER A 232 -4.58 20.87 17.74
#